data_AF-A0A6H2FHI6-F1
#
_entry.id   AF-A0A6H2FHI6-F1
#
_cell.length_a   1.000
_cell.length_b   1.000
_cell.length_c   1.000
_cell.angle_alpha   90.00
_cell.angle_beta   90.00
_cell.angle_gamma   90.00
#
_symmetry.space_group_name_H-M   'P 1'
#
loop_
_entity.id
_entity.type
_entity.pdbx_description
1 polymer ?
#
loop_
_entity_poly.entity_id
_entity_poly.type
_entity_poly.pdbx_seq_one_letter_code
_entity_poly.pdbx_strand_id
1 'polypeptide(L)' 'MKNIIHTTKASLPIGYYVQGILLNKIFFISVQIPINPFIGLITLGINKQTFQVLENIRYILKKKFFISKI' A
#
# COMPACT_ATOMS: atom_id res chain seq x y z
N MET A 1 -4.43 20.55 -3.95
CA MET A 1 -2.98 20.22 -3.85
C MET A 1 -2.79 18.72 -4.05
N LYS A 2 -1.78 18.32 -4.82
CA LYS A 2 -1.40 16.92 -5.02
C LYS A 2 -0.58 16.45 -3.80
N ASN A 3 -1.05 15.41 -3.12
CA ASN A 3 -0.33 14.79 -2.01
C ASN A 3 0.27 13.46 -2.44
N ILE A 4 1.59 13.37 -2.42
CA ILE A 4 2.30 12.10 -2.65
C ILE A 4 2.25 11.27 -1.36
N ILE A 5 1.95 9.99 -1.50
CA ILE A 5 1.83 9.05 -0.38
C ILE A 5 3.07 8.17 -0.32
N HIS A 6 3.66 8.09 0.87
CA HIS A 6 4.80 7.24 1.17
C HIS A 6 4.65 6.60 2.56
N THR A 7 4.84 5.29 2.63
CA THR A 7 4.84 4.48 3.85
C THR A 7 5.82 3.31 3.71
N THR A 8 6.54 3.03 4.79
CA THR A 8 7.41 1.86 4.90
C THR A 8 6.66 0.58 5.28
N LYS A 9 5.35 0.68 5.51
CA LYS A 9 4.47 -0.45 5.90
C LYS A 9 3.73 -1.09 4.72
N ALA A 10 4.08 -0.74 3.48
CA ALA A 10 3.54 -1.34 2.27
C ALA A 10 4.68 -1.59 1.27
N SER A 11 4.43 -2.33 0.19
CA SER A 11 5.44 -2.58 -0.83
C SER A 11 6.03 -1.26 -1.35
N LEU A 12 7.36 -1.14 -1.28
CA LEU A 12 8.08 0.04 -1.73
C LEU A 12 8.17 0.07 -3.27
N PRO A 13 8.11 1.24 -3.89
CA PRO A 13 8.34 1.37 -5.32
C PRO A 13 9.77 0.97 -5.69
N ILE A 14 9.93 0.01 -6.59
CA ILE A 14 11.25 -0.36 -7.15
C ILE A 14 11.62 0.57 -8.32
N GLY A 15 10.62 1.09 -9.04
CA GLY A 15 10.80 1.95 -10.20
C GLY A 15 10.33 3.39 -9.97
N TYR A 16 10.28 4.17 -11.05
CA TYR A 16 9.87 5.58 -11.05
C TYR A 16 8.35 5.76 -10.92
N TYR A 17 7.79 5.41 -9.76
CA TYR A 17 6.41 5.65 -9.40
C TYR A 17 6.27 5.89 -7.89
N VAL A 18 5.09 6.31 -7.45
CA VAL A 18 4.76 6.53 -6.04
C VAL A 18 3.71 5.54 -5.58
N GLN A 19 3.67 5.20 -4.28
CA GLN A 19 2.69 4.23 -3.76
C GLN A 19 1.24 4.71 -3.93
N GLY A 20 1.02 6.02 -3.88
CA GLY A 20 -0.26 6.61 -4.19
C GLY A 20 -0.21 8.13 -4.25
N ILE A 21 -1.30 8.69 -4.76
CA ILE A 21 -1.55 10.12 -4.84
C ILE A 21 -2.94 10.39 -4.26
N LEU A 22 -3.02 11.30 -3.31
CA LEU A 22 -4.29 11.91 -2.90
C LEU A 22 -4.43 13.23 -3.67
N LEU A 23 -5.43 13.28 -4.54
CA LEU A 23 -5.82 14.49 -5.25
C LEU A 23 -7.25 14.84 -4.85
N ASN A 24 -7.39 16.01 -4.23
CA ASN A 24 -8.64 16.47 -3.62
C ASN A 24 -9.16 15.45 -2.58
N LYS A 25 -10.18 14.68 -2.93
CA LYS A 25 -10.80 13.65 -2.06
C LYS A 25 -10.72 12.24 -2.67
N ILE A 26 -9.95 12.06 -3.75
CA ILE A 26 -9.82 10.79 -4.45
C ILE A 26 -8.41 10.26 -4.23
N PHE A 27 -8.34 8.99 -3.82
CA PHE A 27 -7.10 8.25 -3.69
C PHE A 27 -6.84 7.43 -4.95
N PHE A 28 -5.67 7.64 -5.54
CA PHE A 28 -5.12 6.79 -6.57
C PHE A 28 -3.99 5.99 -5.95
N ILE A 29 -4.13 4.67 -5.93
CA ILE A 29 -3.14 3.75 -5.33
C ILE A 29 -2.53 2.95 -6.47
N SER A 30 -1.21 2.87 -6.50
CA SER A 30 -0.51 2.02 -7.46
C SER A 30 -0.72 0.55 -7.16
N VAL A 31 -0.44 -0.31 -8.13
CA VAL A 31 -0.48 -1.76 -7.96
C VAL A 31 0.28 -2.18 -6.71
N GLN A 32 -0.36 -2.94 -5.84
CA GLN A 32 0.26 -3.52 -4.66
C GLN A 32 0.57 -4.99 -4.93
N ILE A 33 1.83 -5.36 -4.77
CA ILE A 33 2.32 -6.73 -4.88
C ILE A 33 2.31 -7.40 -3.50
N PRO A 34 2.17 -8.74 -3.42
CA PRO A 34 2.08 -9.48 -2.15
C PRO A 34 3.42 -9.62 -1.40
N ILE A 35 4.28 -8.61 -1.48
CA ILE A 35 5.52 -8.55 -0.71
C ILE A 35 5.19 -8.11 0.70
N ASN A 36 5.66 -8.87 1.69
CA ASN A 36 5.67 -8.41 3.07
C ASN A 36 6.75 -7.32 3.23
N PRO A 37 6.39 -6.08 3.59
CA PRO A 37 7.32 -4.95 3.62
C PRO A 37 8.36 -5.02 4.74
N PHE A 38 8.17 -5.88 5.74
CA PHE A 38 9.11 -6.08 6.85
C PHE A 38 10.13 -7.19 6.57
N ILE A 39 9.73 -8.22 5.81
CA ILE A 39 10.57 -9.38 5.50
C ILE A 39 11.18 -9.29 4.09
N GLY A 40 10.53 -8.57 3.18
CA GLY A 40 10.95 -8.44 1.78
C GLY A 40 10.62 -9.66 0.91
N LEU A 41 9.83 -10.61 1.41
CA LEU A 41 9.50 -11.86 0.71
C LEU A 41 8.00 -11.99 0.41
N ILE A 42 7.69 -12.80 -0.60
CA ILE A 42 6.32 -13.21 -0.95
C ILE A 42 6.07 -14.58 -0.33
N THR A 43 4.97 -14.70 0.43
CA THR A 43 4.55 -15.99 1.00
C THR A 43 3.79 -16.82 -0.05
N LEU A 44 3.95 -18.14 -0.03
CA LEU A 44 3.21 -19.04 -0.93
C LEU A 44 1.72 -19.17 -0.52
N GLY A 45 0.87 -19.34 -1.54
CA GLY A 45 -0.57 -19.56 -1.39
C GLY A 45 -1.40 -18.32 -1.70
N ILE A 46 -2.41 -18.48 -2.57
CA ILE A 46 -3.23 -17.38 -3.09
C ILE A 46 -3.89 -16.56 -1.97
N ASN A 47 -4.48 -17.20 -0.97
CA ASN A 47 -5.15 -16.52 0.14
C ASN A 47 -4.19 -15.59 0.91
N LYS A 48 -2.96 -16.04 1.17
CA LYS A 48 -1.95 -15.25 1.89
C LYS A 48 -1.46 -14.07 1.04
N GLN A 49 -1.27 -14.29 -0.26
CA GLN A 49 -0.87 -13.24 -1.19
C GLN A 49 -1.96 -12.18 -1.33
N THR A 50 -3.21 -12.60 -1.55
CA THR A 50 -4.37 -11.69 -1.61
C THR A 50 -4.49 -10.88 -0.31
N PHE A 51 -4.36 -11.52 0.85
CA PHE A 51 -4.39 -10.82 2.13
C PHE A 51 -3.26 -9.80 2.25
N GLN A 52 -2.03 -10.16 1.86
CA GLN A 52 -0.89 -9.24 1.92
C GLN A 52 -1.05 -8.02 0.99
N VAL A 53 -1.65 -8.21 -0.19
CA VAL A 53 -1.98 -7.11 -1.11
C VAL A 53 -2.97 -6.15 -0.44
N LEU A 54 -4.04 -6.67 0.17
CA LEU A 54 -5.04 -5.87 0.88
C LEU A 54 -4.45 -5.12 2.09
N GLU A 55 -3.56 -5.78 2.84
CA GLU A 55 -2.83 -5.15 3.95
C GLU A 55 -1.96 -3.99 3.45
N ASN A 56 -1.23 -4.16 2.35
CA ASN A 56 -0.42 -3.11 1.75
C ASN A 56 -1.29 -1.89 1.35
N ILE A 57 -2.45 -2.12 0.71
CA ILE A 57 -3.43 -1.08 0.38
C ILE A 57 -3.91 -0.36 1.67
N ARG A 58 -4.24 -1.12 2.71
CA ARG A 58 -4.70 -0.59 4.00
C ARG A 58 -3.65 0.34 4.63
N TYR A 59 -2.38 -0.05 4.62
CA TYR A 59 -1.29 0.78 5.16
C TYR A 59 -1.07 2.07 4.38
N ILE A 60 -1.27 2.06 3.04
CA ILE A 60 -1.21 3.26 2.20
C ILE A 60 -2.35 4.21 2.56
N LEU A 61 -3.59 3.71 2.66
CA LEU A 61 -4.76 4.51 3.03
C LEU A 61 -4.62 5.14 4.42
N LYS A 62 -4.09 4.37 5.39
CA LYS A 62 -3.84 4.84 6.76
C LYS A 62 -2.85 6.00 6.87
N LYS A 63 -2.08 6.30 5.82
CA LYS A 63 -1.11 7.40 5.85
C LYS A 63 -1.78 8.79 5.86
N LYS A 64 -3.02 8.91 5.35
CA LYS A 64 -3.79 10.17 5.37
C LYS A 64 -5.14 10.05 6.05
N PHE A 65 -5.70 8.85 6.17
CA PHE A 65 -6.95 8.63 6.88
C PHE A 65 -6.72 7.90 8.19
N PHE A 66 -7.34 8.38 9.25
CA PHE A 66 -7.47 7.61 10.48
C PHE A 66 -8.57 6.57 10.27
N ILE A 67 -8.20 5.41 9.72
CA ILE A 67 -9.11 4.26 9.64
C ILE A 67 -9.13 3.63 11.02
N SER A 68 -10.09 4.05 11.86
CA SER A 68 -10.38 3.40 13.14
C SER A 68 -10.91 2.00 12.85
N LYS A 69 -10.22 0.98 13.39
CA LYS A 69 -10.67 -0.41 13.54
C LYS A 69 -11.64 -0.91 12.46
N ILE A 70 -11.08 -1.41 11.36
CA ILE A 70 -11.62 -2.59 10.67
C ILE A 70 -10.63 -3.71 10.97
#